data_AF-A0A956E4W0-F1
#
_entry.id   AF-A0A956E4W0-F1
#
_cell.length_a   1.000
_cell.length_b   1.000
_cell.length_c   1.000
_cell.angle_alpha   90.00
_cell.angle_beta   90.00
_cell.angle_gamma   90.00
#
_symmetry.space_group_name_H-M   'P 1'
#
loop_
_entity.id
_entity.type
_entity.pdbx_description
1 polymer ?
#
loop_
_entity_poly.entity_id
_entity_poly.type
_entity_poly.pdbx_seq_one_letter_code
_entity_poly.pdbx_strand_id
1 'polypeptide(L)'
;MVQPRVFPLESIRTDGWFERIGEGIGSFQALCDIVGERFFAFSMITGARITALTVDRRNPDNTLVDFAVAEEEGDQLDSQRLTLADFRRRLVSALVAHEPTGPAPARETDTEALQLHIGVRYLLLAPLFGYSLAELQVDDGGSELRLLRDGVEESYDLDAFRVRLRAHVREELDRISRGNNNRGAIDLARVGEAEEAAARGDQVRVLELLGAWPAPLAIFLRTPEGQMLNTDARATIARGLGMLGSACVSLGEVGKGEEVLRLAVQYAGDGPAAPEIFTRLGEAMLDDERAAEAIGPLRRAANLGAKPEAIWPLLARAFSDRGRHLAALGAIEEARAAGVDDAALTDATSRVESALGESLTGWRKALA
;
A
#
# COMPACT_ATOMS: atom_id res chain seq x y z
N MET A 1 8.22 39.26 -36.45
CA MET A 1 7.73 38.69 -35.18
C MET A 1 6.40 39.35 -34.90
N VAL A 2 5.31 38.60 -35.06
CA VAL A 2 3.96 39.06 -34.73
C VAL A 2 3.88 39.11 -33.20
N GLN A 3 3.37 40.20 -32.63
CA GLN A 3 3.17 40.26 -31.18
C GLN A 3 2.10 39.23 -30.77
N PRO A 4 2.33 38.44 -29.71
CA PRO A 4 1.35 37.48 -29.22
C PRO A 4 0.08 38.23 -28.80
N ARG A 5 -1.08 37.67 -29.15
CA ARG A 5 -2.38 38.20 -28.74
C ARG A 5 -2.63 37.74 -27.31
N VAL A 6 -2.80 38.68 -26.40
CA VAL A 6 -3.02 38.40 -24.97
C VAL A 6 -4.49 38.57 -24.65
N PHE A 7 -5.08 37.58 -23.99
CA PHE A 7 -6.47 37.54 -23.60
C PHE A 7 -6.56 37.41 -22.07
N PRO A 8 -7.12 38.40 -21.35
CA PRO A 8 -7.34 38.28 -19.92
C PRO A 8 -8.44 37.25 -19.63
N LEU A 9 -8.24 36.39 -18.62
CA LEU A 9 -9.16 35.30 -18.31
C LEU A 9 -10.13 35.61 -17.16
N GLU A 10 -10.09 36.82 -16.60
CA GLU A 10 -10.88 37.22 -15.44
C GLU A 10 -12.39 36.97 -15.62
N SER A 11 -12.92 37.22 -16.81
CA SER A 11 -14.35 37.03 -17.13
C SER A 11 -14.80 35.56 -17.20
N ILE A 12 -13.87 34.62 -17.32
CA ILE A 12 -14.15 33.18 -17.40
C ILE A 12 -13.51 32.38 -16.26
N ARG A 13 -12.95 33.05 -15.25
CA ARG A 13 -12.42 32.42 -14.04
C ARG A 13 -13.53 31.72 -13.27
N THR A 14 -13.20 30.55 -12.79
CA THR A 14 -14.09 29.66 -12.05
C THR A 14 -13.68 29.54 -10.58
N ASP A 15 -12.76 30.36 -10.07
CA ASP A 15 -12.31 30.26 -8.69
C ASP A 15 -13.48 30.29 -7.69
N GLY A 16 -13.39 29.45 -6.66
CA GLY A 16 -14.44 29.32 -5.65
C GLY A 16 -15.77 28.75 -6.17
N TRP A 17 -15.83 28.17 -7.38
CA TRP A 17 -17.09 27.65 -7.92
C TRP A 17 -17.65 26.51 -7.07
N PHE A 18 -16.78 25.64 -6.57
CA PHE A 18 -17.17 24.43 -5.86
C PHE A 18 -17.81 24.77 -4.50
N GLU A 19 -17.21 25.71 -3.78
CA GLU A 19 -17.69 26.24 -2.50
C GLU A 19 -19.04 26.94 -2.68
N ARG A 20 -19.18 27.77 -3.73
CA ARG A 20 -20.44 28.46 -4.05
C ARG A 20 -21.59 27.50 -4.34
N ILE A 21 -21.31 26.39 -5.02
CA ILE A 21 -22.32 25.34 -5.24
C ILE A 21 -22.69 24.66 -3.93
N GLY A 22 -21.70 24.44 -3.05
CA GLY A 22 -21.92 23.85 -1.72
C GLY A 22 -22.91 24.61 -0.85
N GLU A 23 -22.96 25.94 -0.96
CA GLU A 23 -23.93 26.79 -0.22
C GLU A 23 -25.40 26.45 -0.55
N GLY A 24 -25.68 25.95 -1.76
CA GLY A 24 -27.02 25.61 -2.22
C GLY A 24 -27.45 24.15 -1.98
N ILE A 25 -26.55 23.28 -1.52
CA ILE A 25 -26.80 21.83 -1.40
C ILE A 25 -26.98 21.45 0.08
N GLY A 26 -28.18 20.99 0.43
CA GLY A 26 -28.44 20.41 1.75
C GLY A 26 -27.57 19.18 2.01
N SER A 27 -26.89 19.12 3.16
CA SER A 27 -25.95 18.04 3.52
C SER A 27 -24.73 17.91 2.59
N PHE A 28 -24.30 19.01 1.94
CA PHE A 28 -23.11 19.06 1.09
C PHE A 28 -21.86 18.43 1.74
N GLN A 29 -21.58 18.78 3.00
CA GLN A 29 -20.45 18.23 3.74
C GLN A 29 -20.52 16.71 3.87
N ALA A 30 -21.70 16.17 4.19
CA ALA A 30 -21.88 14.72 4.34
C ALA A 30 -21.68 13.98 3.00
N LEU A 31 -22.09 14.58 1.88
CA LEU A 31 -21.83 14.04 0.54
C LEU A 31 -20.34 14.06 0.22
N CYS A 32 -19.65 15.15 0.52
CA CYS A 32 -18.21 15.27 0.35
C CYS A 32 -17.44 14.28 1.24
N ASP A 33 -17.89 14.05 2.47
CA ASP A 33 -17.28 13.09 3.40
C ASP A 33 -17.42 11.64 2.92
N ILE A 34 -18.56 11.29 2.30
CA ILE A 34 -18.82 9.93 1.80
C ILE A 34 -18.13 9.71 0.44
N VAL A 35 -18.35 10.62 -0.51
CA VAL A 35 -17.89 10.45 -1.90
C VAL A 35 -16.43 10.87 -2.08
N GLY A 36 -15.96 11.79 -1.25
CA GLY A 36 -14.71 12.51 -1.41
C GLY A 36 -14.95 13.83 -2.14
N GLU A 37 -14.48 14.94 -1.56
CA GLU A 37 -14.67 16.31 -2.06
C GLU A 37 -14.35 16.45 -3.56
N ARG A 38 -13.16 16.00 -3.98
CA ARG A 38 -12.71 16.04 -5.38
C ARG A 38 -13.59 15.18 -6.30
N PHE A 39 -14.05 14.02 -5.84
CA PHE A 39 -14.91 13.15 -6.64
C PHE A 39 -16.34 13.66 -6.75
N PHE A 40 -16.83 14.37 -5.74
CA PHE A 40 -18.09 15.10 -5.84
C PHE A 40 -17.97 16.26 -6.85
N ALA A 41 -16.86 17.00 -6.83
CA ALA A 41 -16.59 18.02 -7.85
C ALA A 41 -16.51 17.40 -9.27
N PHE A 42 -15.83 16.25 -9.41
CA PHE A 42 -15.73 15.53 -10.68
C PHE A 42 -17.10 15.10 -11.20
N SER A 43 -18.01 14.64 -10.34
CA SER A 43 -19.36 14.27 -10.77
C SER A 43 -20.14 15.46 -11.31
N MET A 44 -19.97 16.65 -10.72
CA MET A 44 -20.58 17.88 -11.24
C MET A 44 -20.00 18.26 -12.61
N ILE A 45 -18.68 18.17 -12.78
CA ILE A 45 -18.02 18.49 -14.06
C ILE A 45 -18.45 17.52 -15.18
N THR A 46 -18.61 16.24 -14.87
CA THR A 46 -19.06 15.24 -15.86
C THR A 46 -20.57 15.19 -16.05
N GLY A 47 -21.34 16.04 -15.36
CA GLY A 47 -22.81 16.02 -15.41
C GLY A 47 -23.46 14.79 -14.75
N ALA A 48 -22.72 14.05 -13.91
CA ALA A 48 -23.21 12.91 -13.17
C ALA A 48 -23.86 13.38 -11.85
N ARG A 49 -25.18 13.55 -11.86
CA ARG A 49 -25.95 14.01 -10.71
C ARG A 49 -26.25 12.85 -9.78
N ILE A 50 -25.63 12.85 -8.59
CA ILE A 50 -25.92 11.86 -7.54
C ILE A 50 -27.34 12.10 -7.01
N THR A 51 -28.18 11.06 -7.06
CA THR A 51 -29.58 11.09 -6.62
C THR A 51 -29.77 10.42 -5.27
N ALA A 52 -29.00 9.36 -4.98
CA ALA A 52 -29.01 8.70 -3.68
C ALA A 52 -27.68 7.99 -3.37
N LEU A 53 -27.44 7.74 -2.08
CA LEU A 53 -26.29 6.98 -1.57
C LEU A 53 -26.78 5.92 -0.58
N THR A 54 -26.36 4.67 -0.76
CA THR A 54 -26.55 3.60 0.22
C THR A 54 -25.21 3.27 0.86
N VAL A 55 -24.93 3.88 2.02
CA VAL A 55 -23.63 3.84 2.69
C VAL A 55 -23.34 2.48 3.32
N ASP A 56 -22.24 1.84 2.91
CA ASP A 56 -21.67 0.70 3.60
C ASP A 56 -20.58 1.18 4.58
N ARG A 57 -20.90 1.14 5.88
CA ARG A 57 -19.98 1.59 6.95
C ARG A 57 -18.81 0.64 7.19
N ARG A 58 -18.89 -0.61 6.71
CA ARG A 58 -17.85 -1.62 6.89
C ARG A 58 -16.84 -1.55 5.76
N ASN A 59 -17.31 -1.31 4.53
CA ASN A 59 -16.47 -1.09 3.37
C ASN A 59 -16.98 0.12 2.56
N PRO A 60 -16.41 1.31 2.75
CA PRO A 60 -16.85 2.51 2.05
C PRO A 60 -16.90 2.38 0.53
N ASP A 61 -16.00 1.60 -0.08
CA ASP A 61 -15.95 1.40 -1.54
C ASP A 61 -17.17 0.63 -2.08
N ASN A 62 -17.82 -0.17 -1.24
CA ASN A 62 -19.07 -0.87 -1.58
C ASN A 62 -20.32 0.01 -1.42
N THR A 63 -20.17 1.26 -0.95
CA THR A 63 -21.27 2.23 -0.92
C THR A 63 -21.88 2.33 -2.31
N LEU A 64 -23.20 2.13 -2.42
CA LEU A 64 -23.86 2.22 -3.71
C LEU A 64 -24.20 3.68 -4.00
N VAL A 65 -23.83 4.12 -5.20
CA VAL A 65 -24.09 5.46 -5.73
C VAL A 65 -25.15 5.33 -6.80
N ASP A 66 -26.32 5.92 -6.55
CA ASP A 66 -27.35 6.14 -7.55
C ASP A 66 -27.13 7.53 -8.16
N PHE A 67 -27.04 7.60 -9.48
CA PHE A 67 -26.82 8.85 -10.19
C PHE A 67 -27.50 8.84 -11.55
N ALA A 68 -27.77 10.03 -12.07
CA ALA A 68 -28.27 10.24 -13.41
C ALA A 68 -27.25 11.04 -14.22
N VAL A 69 -27.09 10.70 -15.49
CA VAL A 69 -26.27 11.46 -16.45
C VAL A 69 -27.22 12.10 -17.44
N ALA A 70 -27.11 13.41 -17.66
CA ALA A 70 -27.85 14.06 -18.71
C ALA A 70 -27.24 13.68 -20.07
N GLU A 71 -28.00 13.03 -20.94
CA GLU A 71 -27.63 12.87 -22.35
C GLU A 71 -28.10 14.09 -23.15
N GLU A 72 -27.31 14.53 -24.13
CA GLU A 72 -27.55 15.76 -24.89
C GLU A 72 -28.77 15.69 -25.82
N GLU A 73 -29.33 14.50 -26.08
CA GLU A 73 -30.50 14.32 -26.94
C GLU A 73 -31.47 13.24 -26.42
N GLY A 74 -32.18 13.52 -25.32
CA GLY A 74 -33.31 12.70 -24.88
C GLY A 74 -33.79 13.03 -23.47
N ASP A 75 -35.10 13.23 -23.30
CA ASP A 75 -35.76 13.56 -22.01
C ASP A 75 -35.69 12.43 -20.94
N GLN A 76 -34.96 11.35 -21.21
CA GLN A 76 -34.76 10.24 -20.28
C GLN A 76 -33.38 10.31 -19.63
N LEU A 77 -33.36 10.76 -18.37
CA LEU A 77 -32.23 10.58 -17.48
C LEU A 77 -32.07 9.10 -17.16
N ASP A 78 -31.07 8.45 -17.76
CA ASP A 78 -30.72 7.07 -17.43
C ASP A 78 -30.15 7.01 -16.01
N SER A 79 -30.99 6.54 -15.08
CA SER A 79 -30.59 6.29 -13.69
C SER A 79 -29.70 5.07 -13.64
N GLN A 80 -28.50 5.24 -13.12
CA GLN A 80 -27.49 4.20 -13.01
C GLN A 80 -27.07 4.01 -11.56
N ARG A 81 -26.71 2.77 -11.22
CA ARG A 81 -26.23 2.40 -9.89
C ARG A 81 -24.87 1.73 -10.02
N LEU A 82 -23.88 2.24 -9.29
CA LEU A 82 -22.53 1.68 -9.23
C LEU A 82 -22.05 1.60 -7.78
N THR A 83 -21.02 0.80 -7.53
CA THR A 83 -20.24 0.92 -6.29
C THR A 83 -19.49 2.26 -6.30
N LEU A 84 -19.13 2.77 -5.13
CA LEU A 84 -18.39 4.03 -5.01
C LEU A 84 -17.03 3.91 -5.69
N ALA A 85 -16.36 2.76 -5.60
CA ALA A 85 -15.13 2.50 -6.33
C ALA A 85 -15.31 2.58 -7.85
N ASP A 86 -16.33 1.92 -8.40
CA ASP A 86 -16.59 1.93 -9.85
C ASP A 86 -17.05 3.30 -10.34
N PHE A 87 -17.86 3.99 -9.54
CA PHE A 87 -18.28 5.36 -9.81
C PHE A 87 -17.08 6.31 -9.93
N ARG A 88 -16.16 6.27 -8.95
CA ARG A 88 -14.92 7.07 -8.99
C ARG A 88 -14.05 6.76 -10.21
N ARG A 89 -13.88 5.48 -10.56
CA ARG A 89 -13.17 5.06 -11.78
C ARG A 89 -13.82 5.61 -13.04
N ARG A 90 -15.15 5.58 -13.13
CA ARG A 90 -15.91 6.11 -14.26
C ARG A 90 -15.75 7.61 -14.40
N LEU A 91 -15.84 8.38 -13.32
CA LEU A 91 -15.65 9.83 -13.34
C LEU A 91 -14.27 10.20 -13.88
N VAL A 92 -13.23 9.51 -13.39
CA VAL A 92 -11.84 9.73 -13.82
C VAL A 92 -11.67 9.38 -15.30
N SER A 93 -12.23 8.24 -15.74
CA SER A 93 -12.21 7.85 -17.15
C SER A 93 -12.87 8.91 -18.04
N ALA A 94 -14.05 9.41 -17.63
CA ALA A 94 -14.78 10.44 -18.35
C ALA A 94 -13.98 11.76 -18.43
N LEU A 95 -13.36 12.19 -17.33
CA LEU A 95 -12.57 13.43 -17.26
C LEU A 95 -11.25 13.36 -18.05
N VAL A 96 -10.64 12.18 -18.15
CA VAL A 96 -9.38 11.96 -18.86
C VAL A 96 -9.57 11.83 -20.38
N ALA A 97 -10.77 11.42 -20.81
CA ALA A 97 -11.14 11.35 -22.22
C ALA A 97 -10.86 12.67 -22.93
N HIS A 98 -10.45 12.59 -24.21
CA HIS A 98 -10.18 13.77 -25.01
C HIS A 98 -11.50 14.51 -25.29
N GLU A 99 -11.53 15.80 -24.96
CA GLU A 99 -12.64 16.70 -25.25
C GLU A 99 -12.28 17.53 -26.48
N PRO A 100 -13.18 17.65 -27.48
CA PRO A 100 -12.96 18.56 -28.60
C PRO A 100 -12.79 19.99 -28.10
N THR A 101 -11.81 20.71 -28.64
CA THR A 101 -11.55 22.10 -28.24
C THR A 101 -11.78 23.04 -29.41
N GLY A 102 -12.22 24.27 -29.09
CA GLY A 102 -12.53 25.30 -30.06
C GLY A 102 -11.27 25.95 -30.66
N PRO A 103 -11.41 26.64 -31.81
CA PRO A 103 -10.32 27.42 -32.39
C PRO A 103 -9.90 28.56 -31.45
N ALA A 104 -8.71 29.12 -31.68
CA ALA A 104 -8.24 30.28 -30.91
C ALA A 104 -9.22 31.46 -31.01
N PRO A 105 -9.45 32.19 -29.90
CA PRO A 105 -10.42 33.27 -29.85
C PRO A 105 -10.03 34.43 -30.78
N ALA A 106 -11.03 34.97 -31.47
CA ALA A 106 -10.83 36.09 -32.39
C ALA A 106 -10.86 37.45 -31.69
N ARG A 107 -11.48 37.56 -30.50
CA ARG A 107 -11.64 38.81 -29.73
C ARG A 107 -11.62 38.50 -28.23
N GLU A 108 -11.16 39.45 -27.43
CA GLU A 108 -11.13 39.32 -25.95
C GLU A 108 -12.52 39.23 -25.32
N THR A 109 -13.53 39.85 -25.94
CA THR A 109 -14.91 39.81 -25.43
C THR A 109 -15.64 38.51 -25.74
N ASP A 110 -15.03 37.60 -26.50
CA ASP A 110 -15.63 36.33 -26.90
C ASP A 110 -15.37 35.25 -25.85
N THR A 111 -16.13 35.33 -24.76
CA THR A 111 -15.98 34.44 -23.61
C THR A 111 -16.26 32.99 -23.96
N GLU A 112 -17.20 32.74 -24.88
CA GLU A 112 -17.53 31.39 -25.34
C GLU A 112 -16.38 30.78 -26.14
N ALA A 113 -15.80 31.54 -27.07
CA ALA A 113 -14.61 31.08 -27.79
C ALA A 113 -13.42 30.85 -26.86
N LEU A 114 -13.20 31.70 -25.86
CA LEU A 114 -12.17 31.50 -24.83
C LEU A 114 -12.39 30.21 -24.02
N GLN A 115 -13.63 29.97 -23.59
CA GLN A 115 -14.02 28.78 -22.84
C GLN A 115 -13.85 27.49 -23.67
N LEU A 116 -14.30 27.50 -24.93
CA LEU A 116 -14.15 26.36 -25.83
C LEU A 116 -12.69 26.13 -26.21
N HIS A 117 -11.92 27.20 -26.39
CA HIS A 117 -10.51 27.10 -26.76
C HIS A 117 -9.66 26.55 -25.62
N ILE A 118 -9.93 26.89 -24.36
CA ILE A 118 -9.25 26.30 -23.19
C ILE A 118 -9.83 24.91 -22.89
N GLY A 119 -11.15 24.80 -22.95
CA GLY A 119 -11.98 23.66 -22.58
C GLY A 119 -12.65 23.89 -21.23
N VAL A 120 -13.98 23.84 -21.21
CA VAL A 120 -14.82 24.15 -20.02
C VAL A 120 -14.43 23.27 -18.83
N ARG A 121 -14.16 21.99 -19.09
CA ARG A 121 -13.70 21.04 -18.08
C ARG A 121 -12.39 21.48 -17.40
N TYR A 122 -11.42 21.96 -18.17
CA TYR A 122 -10.13 22.39 -17.63
C TYR A 122 -10.25 23.66 -16.80
N LEU A 123 -11.16 24.56 -17.19
CA LEU A 123 -11.51 25.73 -16.38
C LEU A 123 -12.09 25.30 -15.03
N LEU A 124 -12.99 24.32 -14.98
CA LEU A 124 -13.57 23.85 -13.72
C LEU A 124 -12.58 23.03 -12.87
N LEU A 125 -11.69 22.26 -13.50
CA LEU A 125 -10.68 21.46 -12.80
C LEU A 125 -9.55 22.30 -12.20
N ALA A 126 -9.12 23.36 -12.88
CA ALA A 126 -8.01 24.22 -12.47
C ALA A 126 -8.05 24.64 -10.97
N PRO A 127 -9.14 25.26 -10.47
CA PRO A 127 -9.19 25.70 -9.07
C PRO A 127 -9.19 24.54 -8.06
N LEU A 128 -9.70 23.34 -8.41
CA LEU A 128 -9.67 22.17 -7.53
C LEU A 128 -8.24 21.69 -7.22
N PHE A 129 -7.29 22.05 -8.07
CA PHE A 129 -5.87 21.74 -7.92
C PHE A 129 -5.02 22.98 -7.59
N GLY A 130 -5.66 24.10 -7.23
CA GLY A 130 -4.98 25.33 -6.81
C GLY A 130 -4.42 26.19 -7.95
N TYR A 131 -4.87 25.97 -9.19
CA TYR A 131 -4.51 26.83 -10.32
C TYR A 131 -5.55 27.95 -10.48
N SER A 132 -5.09 29.19 -10.48
CA SER A 132 -5.90 30.35 -10.82
C SER A 132 -5.42 30.93 -12.14
N LEU A 133 -6.23 30.81 -13.19
CA LEU A 133 -5.84 31.22 -14.55
C LEU A 133 -5.90 32.75 -14.68
N ALA A 134 -4.85 33.34 -15.26
CA ALA A 134 -4.71 34.79 -15.38
C ALA A 134 -4.85 35.25 -16.84
N GLU A 135 -4.03 34.72 -17.74
CA GLU A 135 -3.97 35.16 -19.15
C GLU A 135 -3.78 33.98 -20.09
N LEU A 136 -4.34 34.11 -21.30
CA LEU A 136 -4.05 33.25 -22.44
C LEU A 136 -3.29 34.08 -23.49
N GLN A 137 -2.17 33.58 -23.97
CA GLN A 137 -1.39 34.19 -25.04
C GLN A 137 -1.45 33.29 -26.27
N VAL A 138 -1.80 33.84 -27.42
CA VAL A 138 -1.89 33.10 -28.69
C VAL A 138 -0.97 33.73 -29.71
N ASP A 139 -0.11 32.92 -30.31
CA ASP A 139 0.77 33.29 -31.41
C ASP A 139 0.75 32.23 -32.53
N ASP A 140 1.67 32.36 -33.50
CA ASP A 140 1.79 31.43 -34.62
C ASP A 140 2.33 30.04 -34.18
N GLY A 141 2.91 29.95 -32.98
CA GLY A 141 3.52 28.76 -32.39
C GLY A 141 2.60 27.97 -31.47
N GLY A 142 1.51 28.56 -30.97
CA GLY A 142 0.51 27.89 -30.16
C GLY A 142 -0.19 28.82 -29.17
N SER A 143 -0.73 28.20 -28.12
CA SER A 143 -1.43 28.91 -27.05
C SER A 143 -0.73 28.65 -25.71
N GLU A 144 -0.39 29.71 -24.99
CA GLU A 144 0.27 29.65 -23.69
C GLU A 144 -0.64 30.23 -22.60
N LEU A 145 -0.74 29.54 -21.46
CA LEU A 145 -1.48 29.96 -20.29
C LEU A 145 -0.54 30.48 -19.21
N ARG A 146 -0.81 31.70 -18.73
CA ARG A 146 -0.27 32.21 -17.48
C ARG A 146 -1.27 32.01 -16.36
N LEU A 147 -0.77 31.51 -15.24
CA LEU A 147 -1.59 31.18 -14.08
C LEU A 147 -0.82 31.44 -12.79
N LEU A 148 -1.56 31.47 -11.70
CA LEU A 148 -1.03 31.54 -10.35
C LEU A 148 -1.26 30.20 -9.67
N ARG A 149 -0.23 29.70 -8.99
CA ARG A 149 -0.31 28.55 -8.10
C ARG A 149 0.38 28.89 -6.79
N ASP A 150 -0.37 28.84 -5.69
CA ASP A 150 0.13 29.19 -4.35
C ASP A 150 0.80 30.58 -4.29
N GLY A 151 0.31 31.52 -5.13
CA GLY A 151 0.85 32.88 -5.25
C GLY A 151 2.08 33.03 -6.15
N VAL A 152 2.55 31.95 -6.77
CA VAL A 152 3.64 31.96 -7.74
C VAL A 152 3.08 31.98 -9.16
N GLU A 153 3.58 32.89 -9.99
CA GLU A 153 3.22 32.95 -11.41
C GLU A 153 3.96 31.87 -12.20
N GLU A 154 3.20 31.08 -12.97
CA GLU A 154 3.71 30.01 -13.81
C GLU A 154 3.13 30.15 -15.23
N SER A 155 3.90 29.72 -16.24
CA SER A 155 3.49 29.76 -17.65
C SER A 155 3.60 28.36 -18.26
N TYR A 156 2.58 27.96 -19.02
CA TYR A 156 2.50 26.64 -19.65
C TYR A 156 1.93 26.71 -21.05
N ASP A 157 2.49 25.93 -21.98
CA ASP A 157 1.76 25.55 -23.17
C ASP A 157 0.38 24.94 -22.80
N LEU A 158 -0.66 25.32 -23.54
CA LEU A 158 -2.05 24.96 -23.24
C LEU A 158 -2.25 23.44 -23.27
N ASP A 159 -1.64 22.73 -24.22
CA ASP A 159 -1.75 21.28 -24.31
C ASP A 159 -0.97 20.59 -23.19
N ALA A 160 0.20 21.12 -22.83
CA ALA A 160 0.94 20.67 -21.65
C ALA A 160 0.13 20.85 -20.36
N PHE A 161 -0.57 21.98 -20.21
CA PHE A 161 -1.46 22.24 -19.07
C PHE A 161 -2.62 21.24 -19.00
N ARG A 162 -3.25 20.93 -20.14
CA ARG A 162 -4.32 19.91 -20.22
C ARG A 162 -3.83 18.51 -19.86
N VAL A 163 -2.66 18.11 -20.36
CA VAL A 163 -2.02 16.84 -19.99
C VAL A 163 -1.76 16.79 -18.49
N ARG A 164 -1.27 17.88 -17.91
CA ARG A 164 -1.01 17.99 -16.48
C ARG A 164 -2.29 17.88 -15.64
N LEU A 165 -3.36 18.59 -15.99
CA LEU A 165 -4.64 18.46 -15.26
C LEU A 165 -5.20 17.03 -15.34
N ARG A 166 -5.08 16.36 -16.50
CA ARG A 166 -5.46 14.94 -16.61
C ARG A 166 -4.58 14.03 -15.74
N ALA A 167 -3.30 14.35 -15.57
CA ALA A 167 -2.43 13.63 -14.65
C ALA A 167 -2.89 13.79 -13.20
N HIS A 168 -3.20 15.02 -12.77
CA HIS A 168 -3.76 15.28 -11.43
C HIS A 168 -5.05 14.51 -11.16
N VAL A 169 -5.96 14.45 -12.13
CA VAL A 169 -7.20 13.67 -12.02
C VAL A 169 -6.93 12.16 -11.86
N ARG A 170 -5.95 11.60 -12.58
CA ARG A 170 -5.54 10.19 -12.42
C ARG A 170 -4.90 9.95 -11.04
N GLU A 171 -4.05 10.86 -10.59
CA GLU A 171 -3.38 10.79 -9.29
C GLU A 171 -4.37 10.77 -8.12
N GLU A 172 -5.55 11.40 -8.24
CA GLU A 172 -6.60 11.31 -7.21
C GLU A 172 -7.16 9.89 -7.07
N LEU A 173 -7.37 9.20 -8.19
CA LEU A 173 -7.82 7.81 -8.15
C LEU A 173 -6.75 6.91 -7.55
N ASP A 174 -5.49 7.13 -7.90
CA ASP A 174 -4.37 6.39 -7.35
C ASP A 174 -4.20 6.67 -5.86
N ARG A 175 -4.40 7.92 -5.42
CA ARG A 175 -4.34 8.31 -4.02
C ARG A 175 -5.41 7.60 -3.20
N ILE A 176 -6.66 7.58 -3.66
CA ILE A 176 -7.72 6.83 -2.98
C ILE A 176 -7.45 5.33 -3.06
N SER A 177 -7.00 4.81 -4.20
CA SER A 177 -6.67 3.39 -4.33
C SER A 177 -5.53 3.01 -3.38
N ARG A 178 -4.53 3.85 -3.18
CA ARG A 178 -3.44 3.64 -2.21
C ARG A 178 -3.91 3.86 -0.76
N GLY A 179 -4.83 4.79 -0.52
CA GLY A 179 -5.44 5.06 0.78
C GLY A 179 -6.44 3.99 1.25
N ASN A 180 -7.15 3.34 0.32
CA ASN A 180 -8.15 2.30 0.55
C ASN A 180 -7.59 0.87 0.39
N ASN A 181 -6.65 0.62 -0.54
CA ASN A 181 -5.99 -0.70 -0.67
C ASN A 181 -5.08 -1.03 0.51
N ASN A 182 -4.80 -0.08 1.41
CA ASN A 182 -3.98 -0.32 2.59
C ASN A 182 -4.76 -0.51 3.90
N ARG A 183 -6.09 -0.70 3.85
CA ARG A 183 -6.92 -0.85 5.07
C ARG A 183 -7.83 -2.07 5.18
N GLY A 184 -7.86 -3.02 4.24
CA GLY A 184 -8.67 -4.23 4.52
C GLY A 184 -8.63 -5.43 3.57
N ALA A 185 -8.26 -5.28 2.29
CA ALA A 185 -8.26 -6.44 1.40
C ALA A 185 -6.92 -7.20 1.48
N ILE A 186 -6.92 -8.35 2.18
CA ILE A 186 -5.81 -9.29 2.16
C ILE A 186 -5.79 -9.98 0.80
N ASP A 187 -4.85 -9.60 -0.04
CA ASP A 187 -4.64 -10.22 -1.36
C ASP A 187 -3.54 -11.29 -1.27
N LEU A 188 -3.96 -12.55 -1.16
CA LEU A 188 -3.03 -13.68 -1.08
C LEU A 188 -2.17 -13.87 -2.33
N ALA A 189 -2.55 -13.31 -3.48
CA ALA A 189 -1.75 -13.39 -4.70
C ALA A 189 -0.40 -12.66 -4.55
N ARG A 190 -0.35 -11.63 -3.69
CA ARG A 190 0.87 -10.86 -3.42
C ARG A 190 1.95 -11.63 -2.64
N VAL A 191 1.62 -12.79 -2.07
CA VAL A 191 2.60 -13.60 -1.33
C VAL A 191 3.72 -14.07 -2.25
N GLY A 192 3.40 -14.48 -3.48
CA GLY A 192 4.42 -14.90 -4.45
C GLY A 192 5.39 -13.76 -4.81
N GLU A 193 4.87 -12.56 -5.08
CA GLU A 193 5.70 -11.37 -5.33
C GLU A 193 6.57 -11.00 -4.11
N ALA A 194 6.03 -11.17 -2.89
CA ALA A 194 6.76 -10.92 -1.67
C ALA A 194 7.85 -11.96 -1.41
N GLU A 195 7.62 -13.24 -1.75
CA GLU A 195 8.63 -14.31 -1.69
C GLU A 195 9.82 -13.98 -2.60
N GLU A 196 9.54 -13.54 -3.84
CA GLU A 196 10.59 -13.12 -4.76
C GLU A 196 11.36 -11.89 -4.26
N ALA A 197 10.67 -10.91 -3.69
CA ALA A 197 11.30 -9.72 -3.12
C ALA A 197 12.19 -10.08 -1.91
N ALA A 198 11.69 -10.92 -1.02
CA ALA A 198 12.43 -11.42 0.13
C ALA A 198 13.67 -12.22 -0.29
N ALA A 199 13.57 -13.08 -1.31
CA ALA A 199 14.71 -13.82 -1.85
C ALA A 199 15.80 -12.92 -2.45
N ARG A 200 15.44 -11.73 -2.93
CA ARG A 200 16.37 -10.70 -3.41
C ARG A 200 16.90 -9.79 -2.30
N GLY A 201 16.44 -9.96 -1.05
CA GLY A 201 16.78 -9.08 0.07
C GLY A 201 16.11 -7.71 0.02
N ASP A 202 15.09 -7.51 -0.82
CA ASP A 202 14.37 -6.25 -0.96
C ASP A 202 13.30 -6.11 0.14
N GLN A 203 13.75 -5.78 1.35
CA GLN A 203 12.90 -5.68 2.53
C GLN A 203 11.86 -4.55 2.42
N VAL A 204 12.21 -3.47 1.70
CA VAL A 204 11.31 -2.34 1.46
C VAL A 204 10.12 -2.81 0.61
N ARG A 205 10.38 -3.56 -0.47
CA ARG A 205 9.31 -4.09 -1.31
C ARG A 205 8.39 -5.07 -0.58
N VAL A 206 8.93 -5.90 0.32
CA VAL A 206 8.11 -6.77 1.18
C VAL A 206 7.15 -5.94 2.05
N LEU A 207 7.64 -4.84 2.63
CA LEU A 207 6.83 -3.92 3.43
C LEU A 207 5.73 -3.25 2.59
N GLU A 208 6.01 -2.85 1.35
CA GLU A 208 5.02 -2.27 0.44
C GLU A 208 3.89 -3.25 0.09
N LEU A 209 4.24 -4.53 -0.12
CA LEU A 209 3.29 -5.56 -0.54
C LEU A 209 2.41 -6.04 0.61
N LEU A 210 2.99 -6.23 1.81
CA LEU A 210 2.37 -6.92 2.92
C LEU A 210 2.14 -6.04 4.16
N GLY A 211 2.65 -4.82 4.21
CA GLY A 211 2.67 -3.98 5.42
C GLY A 211 1.30 -3.66 6.03
N ALA A 212 0.23 -3.74 5.24
CA ALA A 212 -1.16 -3.54 5.69
C ALA A 212 -1.81 -4.79 6.31
N TRP A 213 -1.16 -5.95 6.26
CA TRP A 213 -1.74 -7.24 6.66
C TRP A 213 -1.98 -7.42 8.17
N PRO A 214 -1.09 -7.01 9.09
CA PRO A 214 -1.16 -7.46 10.48
C PRO A 214 -2.46 -7.08 11.20
N ALA A 215 -2.91 -5.82 11.07
CA ALA A 215 -4.11 -5.33 11.74
C ALA A 215 -5.41 -6.05 11.32
N PRO A 216 -5.76 -6.14 10.02
CA PRO A 216 -6.97 -6.84 9.58
C PRO A 216 -6.91 -8.35 9.87
N LEU A 217 -5.74 -8.99 9.75
CA LEU A 217 -5.60 -10.41 10.05
C LEU A 217 -5.75 -10.71 11.55
N ALA A 218 -5.22 -9.86 12.44
CA ALA A 218 -5.41 -10.03 13.88
C ALA A 218 -6.89 -9.95 14.28
N ILE A 219 -7.70 -9.14 13.59
CA ILE A 219 -9.15 -9.06 13.80
C ILE A 219 -9.83 -10.28 13.18
N PHE A 220 -9.51 -10.61 11.92
CA PHE A 220 -10.12 -11.70 11.18
C PHE A 220 -9.93 -13.06 11.86
N LEU A 221 -8.74 -13.32 12.42
CA LEU A 221 -8.48 -14.56 13.15
C LEU A 221 -9.44 -14.76 14.33
N ARG A 222 -9.99 -13.70 14.91
CA ARG A 222 -10.92 -13.79 16.04
C ARG A 222 -12.37 -14.07 15.61
N THR A 223 -12.68 -14.07 14.31
CA THR A 223 -14.03 -14.35 13.81
C THR A 223 -14.21 -15.86 13.54
N PRO A 224 -15.47 -16.35 13.51
CA PRO A 224 -15.76 -17.74 13.15
C PRO A 224 -15.20 -18.11 11.77
N GLU A 225 -15.29 -17.20 10.80
CA GLU A 225 -14.80 -17.40 9.43
C GLU A 225 -13.28 -17.54 9.39
N GLY A 226 -12.55 -16.71 10.16
CA GLY A 226 -11.11 -16.83 10.31
C GLY A 226 -10.68 -18.14 10.96
N GLN A 227 -11.47 -18.65 11.90
CA GLN A 227 -11.23 -19.96 12.50
C GLN A 227 -11.49 -21.12 11.53
N MET A 228 -12.42 -20.95 10.59
CA MET A 228 -12.76 -21.92 9.56
C MET A 228 -11.81 -21.93 8.34
N LEU A 229 -10.79 -21.07 8.31
CA LEU A 229 -9.78 -21.10 7.24
C LEU A 229 -9.14 -22.48 7.11
N ASN A 230 -9.02 -22.95 5.86
CA ASN A 230 -8.33 -24.20 5.55
C ASN A 230 -6.82 -24.10 5.83
N THR A 231 -6.17 -25.25 5.89
CA THR A 231 -4.73 -25.36 6.23
C THR A 231 -3.84 -24.62 5.24
N ASP A 232 -4.17 -24.63 3.94
CA ASP A 232 -3.35 -24.01 2.89
C ASP A 232 -3.39 -22.48 2.95
N ALA A 233 -4.58 -21.91 3.16
CA ALA A 233 -4.76 -20.46 3.33
C ALA A 233 -4.06 -20.00 4.62
N ARG A 234 -4.20 -20.74 5.71
CA ARG A 234 -3.47 -20.47 6.96
C ARG A 234 -1.96 -20.50 6.77
N ALA A 235 -1.44 -21.50 6.06
CA ALA A 235 -0.02 -21.62 5.77
C ALA A 235 0.49 -20.46 4.87
N THR A 236 -0.30 -20.06 3.88
CA THR A 236 0.02 -18.93 2.98
C THR A 236 0.06 -17.60 3.73
N ILE A 237 -0.94 -17.36 4.58
CA ILE A 237 -0.98 -16.17 5.45
C ILE A 237 0.22 -16.17 6.41
N ALA A 238 0.51 -17.31 7.04
CA ALA A 238 1.62 -17.44 7.97
C ALA A 238 2.96 -17.14 7.30
N ARG A 239 3.21 -17.66 6.09
CA ARG A 239 4.43 -17.34 5.30
C ARG A 239 4.52 -15.85 4.97
N GLY A 240 3.43 -15.24 4.50
CA GLY A 240 3.36 -13.80 4.23
C GLY A 240 3.74 -12.96 5.46
N LEU A 241 3.12 -13.26 6.61
CA LEU A 241 3.45 -12.59 7.88
C LEU A 241 4.89 -12.91 8.33
N GLY A 242 5.39 -14.12 8.09
CA GLY A 242 6.77 -14.52 8.38
C GLY A 242 7.80 -13.65 7.66
N MET A 243 7.61 -13.43 6.35
CA MET A 243 8.47 -12.56 5.55
C MET A 243 8.37 -11.10 5.98
N LEU A 244 7.14 -10.60 6.20
CA LEU A 244 6.93 -9.24 6.68
C LEU A 244 7.59 -8.99 8.04
N GLY A 245 7.46 -9.93 8.96
CA GLY A 245 8.09 -9.86 10.27
C GLY A 245 9.62 -9.84 10.17
N SER A 246 10.19 -10.70 9.33
CA SER A 246 11.65 -10.73 9.08
C SER A 246 12.13 -9.41 8.44
N ALA A 247 11.38 -8.87 7.47
CA ALA A 247 11.69 -7.60 6.83
C ALA A 247 11.68 -6.43 7.82
N CYS A 248 10.70 -6.38 8.73
CA CYS A 248 10.67 -5.39 9.81
C CYS A 248 11.91 -5.48 10.69
N VAL A 249 12.33 -6.69 11.11
CA VAL A 249 13.54 -6.88 11.92
C VAL A 249 14.79 -6.40 11.16
N SER A 250 14.94 -6.77 9.89
CA SER A 250 16.07 -6.33 9.05
C SER A 250 16.12 -4.81 8.83
N LEU A 251 14.98 -4.13 8.88
CA LEU A 251 14.89 -2.68 8.77
C LEU A 251 15.06 -1.95 10.13
N GLY A 252 15.33 -2.68 11.21
CA GLY A 252 15.55 -2.13 12.55
C GLY A 252 14.27 -1.98 13.39
N GLU A 253 13.11 -2.38 12.87
CA GLU A 253 11.81 -2.33 13.56
C GLU A 253 11.55 -3.65 14.31
N VAL A 254 12.47 -4.02 15.22
CA VAL A 254 12.51 -5.34 15.88
C VAL A 254 11.21 -5.66 16.62
N GLY A 255 10.71 -4.73 17.44
CA GLY A 255 9.48 -4.94 18.22
C GLY A 255 8.25 -5.19 17.33
N LYS A 256 8.11 -4.42 16.25
CA LYS A 256 7.05 -4.61 15.26
C LYS A 256 7.21 -5.94 14.53
N GLY A 257 8.43 -6.30 14.15
CA GLY A 257 8.75 -7.56 13.51
C GLY A 257 8.33 -8.76 14.36
N GLU A 258 8.66 -8.74 15.65
CA GLU A 258 8.24 -9.79 16.58
C GLU A 258 6.71 -9.91 16.72
N GLU A 259 5.99 -8.79 16.84
CA GLU A 259 4.53 -8.81 16.92
C GLU A 259 3.90 -9.46 15.68
N VAL A 260 4.44 -9.15 14.51
CA VAL A 260 4.01 -9.76 13.24
C VAL A 260 4.34 -11.26 13.21
N LEU A 261 5.53 -11.67 13.67
CA LEU A 261 5.92 -13.08 13.75
C LEU A 261 5.05 -13.85 14.75
N ARG A 262 4.66 -13.26 15.88
CA ARG A 262 3.72 -13.87 16.83
C ARG A 262 2.34 -14.04 16.23
N LEU A 263 1.88 -13.11 15.40
CA LEU A 263 0.65 -13.28 14.64
C LEU A 263 0.79 -14.41 13.60
N ALA A 264 1.93 -14.49 12.91
CA ALA A 264 2.23 -15.56 11.97
C ALA A 264 2.15 -16.94 12.64
N VAL A 265 2.68 -17.08 13.87
CA VAL A 265 2.59 -18.31 14.67
C VAL A 265 1.12 -18.70 14.93
N GLN A 266 0.25 -17.74 15.25
CA GLN A 266 -1.17 -18.02 15.50
C GLN A 266 -1.88 -18.53 14.24
N TYR A 267 -1.53 -18.01 13.06
CA TYR A 267 -2.05 -18.51 11.79
C TYR A 267 -1.47 -19.89 11.44
N ALA A 268 -0.17 -20.09 11.66
CA ALA A 268 0.50 -21.35 11.37
C ALA A 268 -0.06 -22.50 12.22
N GLY A 269 -0.35 -22.25 13.50
CA GLY A 269 -0.74 -23.30 14.45
C GLY A 269 0.31 -24.41 14.48
N ASP A 270 -0.14 -25.66 14.31
CA ASP A 270 0.71 -26.84 14.12
C ASP A 270 0.75 -27.30 12.65
N GLY A 271 0.43 -26.40 11.73
CA GLY A 271 0.40 -26.65 10.29
C GLY A 271 1.78 -26.70 9.65
N PRO A 272 1.85 -26.94 8.33
CA PRO A 272 3.10 -27.17 7.60
C PRO A 272 4.05 -25.95 7.57
N ALA A 273 3.53 -24.73 7.76
CA ALA A 273 4.34 -23.52 7.83
C ALA A 273 4.96 -23.29 9.22
N ALA A 274 4.46 -23.96 10.27
CA ALA A 274 4.86 -23.69 11.65
C ALA A 274 6.36 -23.83 11.92
N PRO A 275 7.08 -24.87 11.43
CA PRO A 275 8.52 -25.00 11.69
C PRO A 275 9.32 -23.77 11.24
N GLU A 276 9.03 -23.26 10.04
CA GLU A 276 9.70 -22.10 9.48
C GLU A 276 9.40 -20.83 10.30
N ILE A 277 8.13 -20.60 10.65
CA ILE A 277 7.73 -19.38 11.37
C ILE A 277 8.30 -19.36 12.80
N PHE A 278 8.31 -20.51 13.50
CA PHE A 278 8.96 -20.61 14.81
C PHE A 278 10.48 -20.39 14.72
N THR A 279 11.11 -20.81 13.62
CA THR A 279 12.55 -20.58 13.38
C THR A 279 12.82 -19.08 13.24
N ARG A 280 12.07 -18.38 12.38
CA ARG A 280 12.19 -16.92 12.17
C ARG A 280 11.95 -16.13 13.46
N LEU A 281 10.98 -16.53 14.29
CA LEU A 281 10.74 -15.90 15.59
C LEU A 281 11.91 -16.10 16.56
N GLY A 282 12.46 -17.31 16.62
CA GLY A 282 13.62 -17.60 17.47
C GLY A 282 14.89 -16.89 17.03
N GLU A 283 15.11 -16.79 15.72
CA GLU A 283 16.22 -16.03 15.12
C GLU A 283 16.12 -14.54 15.46
N ALA A 284 14.94 -13.93 15.26
CA ALA A 284 14.71 -12.53 15.61
C ALA A 284 15.01 -12.24 17.10
N MET A 285 14.63 -13.15 18.00
CA MET A 285 14.94 -13.03 19.43
C MET A 285 16.44 -13.22 19.74
N LEU A 286 17.17 -14.02 18.96
CA LEU A 286 18.63 -14.16 19.13
C LEU A 286 19.38 -12.92 18.67
N ASP A 287 18.91 -12.30 17.60
CA ASP A 287 19.50 -11.06 17.08
C ASP A 287 19.25 -9.86 18.00
N ASP A 288 18.16 -9.89 18.78
CA ASP A 288 17.86 -8.96 19.88
C ASP A 288 18.53 -9.37 21.22
N GLU A 289 19.56 -10.23 21.20
CA GLU A 289 20.31 -10.73 22.36
C GLU A 289 19.46 -11.46 23.44
N ARG A 290 18.23 -11.84 23.13
CA ARG A 290 17.28 -12.51 24.02
C ARG A 290 17.33 -14.02 23.89
N ALA A 291 18.54 -14.57 24.02
CA ALA A 291 18.81 -16.01 23.87
C ALA A 291 17.97 -16.92 24.79
N ALA A 292 17.54 -16.43 25.95
CA ALA A 292 16.68 -17.20 26.86
C ALA A 292 15.30 -17.48 26.27
N GLU A 293 14.71 -16.47 25.63
CA GLU A 293 13.36 -16.53 25.07
C GLU A 293 13.36 -17.28 23.74
N ALA A 294 14.42 -17.13 22.94
CA ALA A 294 14.60 -17.82 21.66
C ALA A 294 14.57 -19.36 21.77
N ILE A 295 15.04 -19.94 22.88
CA ILE A 295 15.08 -21.40 23.08
C ILE A 295 13.69 -22.03 22.92
N GLY A 296 12.64 -21.36 23.39
CA GLY A 296 11.26 -21.89 23.33
C GLY A 296 10.79 -22.10 21.89
N PRO A 297 10.70 -21.02 21.07
CA PRO A 297 10.37 -21.10 19.65
C PRO A 297 11.27 -22.06 18.87
N LEU A 298 12.60 -22.00 19.07
CA LEU A 298 13.53 -22.85 18.32
C LEU A 298 13.34 -24.35 18.64
N ARG A 299 13.11 -24.71 19.91
CA ARG A 299 12.79 -26.10 20.26
C ARG A 299 11.44 -26.54 19.66
N ARG A 300 10.46 -25.64 19.61
CA ARG A 300 9.17 -25.93 18.96
C ARG A 300 9.36 -26.19 17.46
N ALA A 301 10.16 -25.37 16.78
CA ALA A 301 10.51 -25.58 15.37
C ALA A 301 11.18 -26.94 15.13
N ALA A 302 12.19 -27.30 15.95
CA ALA A 302 12.87 -28.59 15.86
C ALA A 302 11.89 -29.76 16.02
N ASN A 303 11.00 -29.70 17.01
CA ASN A 303 9.99 -30.75 17.25
C ASN A 303 8.96 -30.88 16.11
N LEU A 304 8.73 -29.81 15.34
CA LEU A 304 7.82 -29.81 14.19
C LEU A 304 8.53 -30.21 12.88
N GLY A 305 9.82 -30.57 12.94
CA GLY A 305 10.59 -31.02 11.78
C GLY A 305 11.21 -29.90 10.95
N ALA A 306 11.61 -28.79 11.58
CA ALA A 306 12.43 -27.78 10.92
C ALA A 306 13.73 -28.39 10.37
N LYS A 307 14.23 -27.83 9.26
CA LYS A 307 15.46 -28.30 8.61
C LYS A 307 16.64 -28.24 9.58
N PRO A 308 17.41 -29.33 9.76
CA PRO A 308 18.54 -29.39 10.69
C PRO A 308 19.54 -28.24 10.54
N GLU A 309 19.83 -27.85 9.29
CA GLU A 309 20.81 -26.81 8.94
C GLU A 309 20.36 -25.42 9.40
N ALA A 310 19.05 -25.18 9.46
CA ALA A 310 18.49 -23.90 9.89
C ALA A 310 18.33 -23.84 11.41
N ILE A 311 18.08 -24.97 12.08
CA ILE A 311 17.62 -24.98 13.47
C ILE A 311 18.71 -25.26 14.50
N TRP A 312 19.59 -26.25 14.24
CA TRP A 312 20.56 -26.68 15.24
C TRP A 312 21.65 -25.65 15.52
N PRO A 313 22.20 -24.93 14.51
CA PRO A 313 23.13 -23.83 14.77
C PRO A 313 22.52 -22.74 15.66
N LEU A 314 21.25 -22.37 15.44
CA LEU A 314 20.55 -21.39 16.26
C LEU A 314 20.33 -21.88 17.69
N LEU A 315 19.95 -23.16 17.89
CA LEU A 315 19.83 -23.74 19.23
C LEU A 315 21.18 -23.83 19.96
N ALA A 316 22.24 -24.21 19.26
CA ALA A 316 23.59 -24.26 19.82
C ALA A 316 24.07 -22.87 20.26
N ARG A 317 23.83 -21.83 19.44
CA ARG A 317 24.07 -20.42 19.78
C ARG A 317 23.25 -20.01 21.01
N ALA A 318 21.94 -20.23 21.00
CA ALA A 318 21.04 -19.86 22.09
C ALA A 318 21.43 -20.51 23.43
N PHE A 319 21.78 -21.79 23.43
CA PHE A 319 22.25 -22.47 24.64
C PHE A 319 23.62 -21.95 25.11
N SER A 320 24.53 -21.67 24.17
CA SER A 320 25.86 -21.12 24.48
C SER A 320 25.78 -19.73 25.10
N ASP A 321 24.96 -18.84 24.52
CA ASP A 321 24.72 -17.48 25.03
C ASP A 321 24.09 -17.48 26.44
N ARG A 322 23.38 -18.56 26.79
CA ARG A 322 22.81 -18.79 28.13
C ARG A 322 23.73 -19.55 29.08
N GLY A 323 24.96 -19.89 28.69
CA GLY A 323 25.90 -20.66 29.48
C GLY A 323 25.49 -22.12 29.70
N ARG A 324 24.54 -22.65 28.92
CA ARG A 324 24.06 -24.04 29.00
C ARG A 324 24.90 -24.95 28.10
N HIS A 325 26.20 -25.02 28.36
CA HIS A 325 27.17 -25.65 27.45
C HIS A 325 26.95 -27.14 27.18
N LEU A 326 26.35 -27.91 28.11
CA LEU A 326 25.97 -29.30 27.85
C LEU A 326 24.80 -29.43 26.86
N ALA A 327 23.82 -28.52 26.93
CA ALA A 327 22.72 -28.49 25.97
C ALA A 327 23.20 -28.00 24.59
N ALA A 328 24.12 -27.04 24.58
CA ALA A 328 24.79 -26.60 23.35
C ALA A 328 25.57 -27.74 22.70
N LEU A 329 26.33 -28.54 23.48
CA LEU A 329 27.01 -29.73 22.98
C LEU A 329 26.02 -30.73 22.35
N GLY A 330 24.89 -31.00 23.01
CA GLY A 330 23.85 -31.86 22.45
C GLY A 330 23.34 -31.34 21.10
N ALA A 331 23.06 -30.04 20.98
CA ALA A 331 22.64 -29.44 19.72
C ALA A 331 23.71 -29.52 18.61
N ILE A 332 24.99 -29.40 18.97
CA ILE A 332 26.12 -29.55 18.03
C ILE A 332 26.23 -30.99 17.52
N GLU A 333 26.10 -31.98 18.40
CA GLU A 333 26.16 -33.39 18.00
C GLU A 333 24.96 -33.80 17.14
N GLU A 334 23.75 -33.31 17.44
CA GLU A 334 22.56 -33.50 16.58
C GLU A 334 22.74 -32.83 15.21
N ALA A 335 23.34 -31.62 15.16
CA ALA A 335 23.66 -30.95 13.91
C ALA A 335 24.62 -31.78 13.05
N ARG A 336 25.69 -32.31 13.65
CA ARG A 336 26.66 -33.17 12.95
C ARG A 336 26.05 -34.47 12.48
N ALA A 337 25.23 -35.12 13.30
CA ALA A 337 24.52 -36.34 12.94
C ALA A 337 23.59 -36.11 11.74
N ALA A 338 23.01 -34.91 11.62
CA ALA A 338 22.20 -34.50 10.49
C ALA A 338 23.01 -34.02 9.26
N GLY A 339 24.35 -33.97 9.34
CA GLY A 339 25.21 -33.56 8.23
C GLY A 339 25.37 -32.04 8.05
N VAL A 340 25.06 -31.25 9.08
CA VAL A 340 25.29 -29.79 9.06
C VAL A 340 26.79 -29.49 9.03
N ASP A 341 27.19 -28.50 8.23
CA ASP A 341 28.59 -28.08 8.11
C ASP A 341 29.14 -27.54 9.44
N ASP A 342 30.32 -28.03 9.83
CA ASP A 342 31.04 -27.61 11.04
C ASP A 342 31.36 -26.10 11.02
N ALA A 343 31.45 -25.48 9.85
CA ALA A 343 31.62 -24.04 9.72
C ALA A 343 30.51 -23.26 10.45
N ALA A 344 29.25 -23.72 10.37
CA ALA A 344 28.11 -23.09 11.04
C ALA A 344 28.11 -23.31 12.56
N LEU A 345 28.89 -24.27 13.06
CA LEU A 345 28.94 -24.67 14.47
C LEU A 345 30.20 -24.18 15.20
N THR A 346 31.10 -23.51 14.49
CA THR A 346 32.46 -23.20 14.98
C THR A 346 32.45 -22.35 16.25
N ASP A 347 31.66 -21.27 16.28
CA ASP A 347 31.57 -20.38 17.46
C ASP A 347 31.01 -21.12 18.69
N ALA A 348 29.87 -21.81 18.52
CA ALA A 348 29.27 -22.59 19.59
C ALA A 348 30.20 -23.71 20.10
N THR A 349 30.90 -24.39 19.18
CA THR A 349 31.88 -25.44 19.53
C THR A 349 33.02 -24.85 20.35
N SER A 350 33.61 -23.73 19.93
CA SER A 350 34.70 -23.07 20.66
C SER A 350 34.29 -22.68 22.08
N ARG A 351 33.08 -22.11 22.24
CA ARG A 351 32.53 -21.74 23.56
C ARG A 351 32.30 -22.96 24.45
N VAL A 352 31.76 -24.04 23.89
CA VAL A 352 31.54 -25.30 24.62
C VAL A 352 32.86 -25.94 25.04
N GLU A 353 33.84 -25.99 24.14
CA GLU A 353 35.16 -26.55 24.42
C GLU A 353 35.90 -25.74 25.49
N SER A 354 35.84 -24.41 25.41
CA SER A 354 36.41 -23.52 26.43
C SER A 354 35.74 -23.69 27.79
N ALA A 355 34.43 -23.93 27.84
CA ALA A 355 33.69 -24.02 29.09
C ALA A 355 33.77 -25.41 29.75
N LEU A 356 33.76 -26.49 28.96
CA LEU A 356 33.76 -27.86 29.47
C LEU A 356 35.17 -28.45 29.59
N GLY A 357 36.15 -27.94 28.84
CA GLY A 357 37.57 -28.27 28.95
C GLY A 357 37.87 -29.77 29.05
N GLU A 358 38.62 -30.16 30.09
CA GLU A 358 39.09 -31.53 30.30
C GLU A 358 37.95 -32.54 30.48
N SER A 359 36.81 -32.12 31.03
CA SER A 359 35.65 -33.02 31.20
C SER A 359 35.08 -33.46 29.87
N LEU A 360 35.06 -32.59 28.87
CA LEU A 360 34.66 -32.93 27.51
C LEU A 360 35.65 -33.90 26.86
N THR A 361 36.95 -33.68 27.04
CA THR A 361 37.99 -34.59 26.55
C THR A 361 37.87 -35.98 27.17
N GLY A 362 37.64 -36.05 28.49
CA GLY A 362 37.42 -37.32 29.19
C GLY A 362 36.18 -38.06 28.69
N TRP A 363 35.07 -37.35 28.49
CA TRP A 363 33.85 -37.92 27.94
C TRP A 363 34.01 -38.43 26.50
N ARG A 364 34.63 -37.64 25.60
CA ARG A 364 34.92 -38.08 24.22
C ARG A 364 35.80 -39.33 24.18
N LYS A 365 36.79 -39.44 25.08
CA LYS A 365 37.62 -40.65 25.22
C LYS A 365 36.87 -41.88 25.73
N ALA A 366 35.80 -41.69 26.51
CA ALA A 366 34.97 -42.79 27.00
C ALA A 366 33.95 -43.31 25.97
N LEU A 367 33.67 -42.52 24.93
CA LEU A 367 32.78 -42.88 23.82
C LEU A 367 33.50 -43.52 22.63
N ALA A 368 34.80 -43.23 22.47
CA ALA A 368 35.68 -43.89 21.50
C ALA A 368 36.12 -45.27 22.00
#